data_AF-G5DWL5-F1
#
_entry.id   AF-G5DWL5-F1
#
_cell.length_a   1.000
_cell.length_b   1.000
_cell.length_c   1.000
_cell.angle_alpha   90.00
_cell.angle_beta   90.00
_cell.angle_gamma   90.00
#
_symmetry.space_group_name_H-M   'P 1'
#
loop_
_entity.id
_entity.type
_entity.pdbx_description
1 polymer ?
#
loop_
_entity_poly.entity_id
_entity_poly.type
_entity_poly.pdbx_seq_one_letter_code
_entity_poly.pdbx_strand_id
1 'polypeptide(L)'
;IDDLWLKFSEGQFGYSVQKKIWLKVNKDFTRFFMKVGWMKKLDTEIEQFNYRSFPNEFMWELNPSNKNEDDNSNNESNEVPPEGHLPLTNALRGTQLLTMIFTHPAFDEGDDEENRKKEEDDDNNQVAVNEVDKKKSRLANLRDRLFKPNYSF
;
A
#
# COMPACT_ATOMS: atom_id res chain seq x y z
N ILE A 1 -15.41 -5.50 3.18
CA ILE A 1 -14.23 -5.95 3.97
C ILE A 1 -13.39 -4.73 4.32
N ASP A 2 -12.99 -3.94 3.33
CA ASP A 2 -12.18 -2.73 3.55
C ASP A 2 -12.82 -1.72 4.52
N ASP A 3 -14.10 -1.41 4.34
CA ASP A 3 -14.85 -0.54 5.27
C ASP A 3 -14.83 -1.03 6.72
N LEU A 4 -14.78 -2.36 6.94
CA LEU A 4 -14.69 -2.89 8.29
C LEU A 4 -13.32 -2.63 8.87
N TRP A 5 -12.25 -2.88 8.11
CA TRP A 5 -10.90 -2.56 8.53
C TRP A 5 -10.77 -1.08 8.89
N LEU A 6 -11.18 -0.18 7.98
CA LEU A 6 -11.13 1.25 8.20
C LEU A 6 -11.87 1.69 9.47
N LYS A 7 -13.11 1.22 9.68
CA LYS A 7 -13.93 1.63 10.83
C LYS A 7 -13.39 1.14 12.17
N PHE A 8 -12.92 -0.11 12.21
CA PHE A 8 -12.41 -0.72 13.45
C PHE A 8 -10.94 -0.44 13.70
N SER A 9 -10.25 0.20 12.75
CA SER A 9 -8.86 0.62 12.91
C SER A 9 -8.65 2.13 12.92
N GLU A 10 -9.70 2.91 13.10
CA GLU A 10 -9.61 4.39 13.04
C GLU A 10 -8.95 4.90 11.75
N GLY A 11 -9.15 4.19 10.64
CA GLY A 11 -8.58 4.50 9.33
C GLY A 11 -7.13 4.06 9.09
N GLN A 12 -6.47 3.40 10.05
CA GLN A 12 -5.07 2.99 9.92
C GLN A 12 -4.84 1.76 9.02
N PHE A 13 -5.78 0.83 8.94
CA PHE A 13 -5.67 -0.44 8.25
C PHE A 13 -6.72 -0.57 7.14
N GLY A 14 -6.43 -1.42 6.15
CA GLY A 14 -7.29 -1.65 5.00
C GLY A 14 -6.52 -1.77 3.68
N TYR A 15 -7.15 -2.38 2.69
CA TYR A 15 -6.62 -2.48 1.33
C TYR A 15 -6.63 -1.12 0.62
N SER A 16 -7.59 -0.24 0.91
CA SER A 16 -7.59 1.14 0.40
C SER A 16 -6.39 1.95 0.93
N VAL A 17 -6.07 1.82 2.22
CA VAL A 17 -4.88 2.43 2.84
C VAL A 17 -3.60 1.89 2.18
N GLN A 18 -3.49 0.56 2.05
CA GLN A 18 -2.37 -0.08 1.38
C GLN A 18 -2.22 0.38 -0.09
N LYS A 19 -3.33 0.48 -0.84
CA LYS A 19 -3.34 1.01 -2.21
C LYS A 19 -2.79 2.42 -2.26
N LYS A 20 -3.22 3.31 -1.37
CA LYS A 20 -2.69 4.69 -1.28
C LYS A 20 -1.18 4.71 -1.02
N ILE A 21 -0.69 3.87 -0.12
CA ILE A 21 0.75 3.75 0.15
C ILE A 21 1.50 3.22 -1.08
N TRP A 22 0.96 2.20 -1.74
CA TRP A 22 1.52 1.61 -2.96
C TRP A 22 1.61 2.61 -4.11
N LEU A 23 0.59 3.46 -4.29
CA LEU A 23 0.61 4.55 -5.26
C LEU A 23 1.68 5.60 -4.91
N LYS A 24 1.81 5.99 -3.63
CA LYS A 24 2.85 6.93 -3.16
C LYS A 24 4.28 6.43 -3.37
N VAL A 25 4.50 5.12 -3.51
CA VAL A 25 5.82 4.54 -3.77
C VAL A 25 6.00 4.13 -5.25
N ASN A 26 5.27 4.77 -6.17
CA ASN A 26 5.34 4.52 -7.61
C ASN A 26 5.12 3.05 -7.98
N LYS A 27 4.24 2.35 -7.24
CA LYS A 27 3.90 0.94 -7.44
C LYS A 27 5.05 -0.06 -7.20
N ASP A 28 6.11 0.36 -6.50
CA ASP A 28 7.23 -0.49 -6.10
C ASP A 28 6.89 -1.29 -4.82
N PHE A 29 6.75 -2.62 -4.96
CA PHE A 29 6.41 -3.50 -3.84
C PHE A 29 7.50 -3.60 -2.78
N THR A 30 8.77 -3.43 -3.12
CA THR A 30 9.87 -3.50 -2.15
C THR A 30 9.76 -2.35 -1.16
N ARG A 31 9.54 -1.14 -1.69
CA ARG A 31 9.33 0.08 -0.89
C ARG A 31 8.02 0.02 -0.11
N PHE A 32 6.98 -0.53 -0.73
CA PHE A 32 5.71 -0.76 -0.07
C PHE A 32 5.87 -1.66 1.16
N PHE A 33 6.52 -2.82 1.04
CA PHE A 33 6.72 -3.77 2.15
C PHE A 33 7.53 -3.19 3.30
N MET A 34 8.51 -2.32 3.02
CA MET A 34 9.22 -1.58 4.06
C MET A 34 8.29 -0.60 4.79
N LYS A 35 7.45 0.15 4.07
CA LYS A 35 6.53 1.13 4.66
C LYS A 35 5.43 0.50 5.51
N VAL A 36 4.83 -0.59 5.03
CA VAL A 36 3.78 -1.31 5.80
C VAL A 36 4.36 -2.26 6.84
N GLY A 37 5.68 -2.29 7.03
CA GLY A 37 6.34 -3.07 8.07
C GLY A 37 6.26 -4.58 7.87
N TRP A 38 6.18 -5.08 6.63
CA TRP A 38 6.21 -6.52 6.33
C TRP A 38 7.63 -7.06 6.17
N MET A 39 8.61 -6.15 6.09
CA MET A 39 10.03 -6.48 6.12
C MET A 39 10.70 -5.83 7.33
N LYS A 40 11.68 -6.51 7.91
CA LYS A 40 12.56 -5.99 8.96
C LYS A 40 13.94 -5.71 8.38
N LYS A 41 14.58 -4.63 8.83
CA LYS A 41 15.99 -4.37 8.57
C LYS A 41 16.81 -5.35 9.40
N LEU A 42 17.84 -5.93 8.80
CA LEU A 42 18.83 -6.74 9.52
C LEU A 42 19.97 -5.82 9.98
N ASP A 43 20.41 -6.01 11.22
CA ASP A 43 21.56 -5.30 11.81
C ASP A 43 22.88 -5.88 11.30
N THR A 44 23.04 -5.89 9.98
CA THR A 44 24.28 -6.28 9.31
C THR A 44 24.96 -5.03 8.76
N GLU A 45 26.28 -5.07 8.55
CA GLU A 45 27.05 -3.99 7.93
C GLU A 45 26.52 -3.58 6.53
N ILE A 46 25.77 -4.48 5.89
CA ILE A 46 25.10 -4.25 4.61
C ILE A 46 23.59 -4.11 4.87
N GLU A 47 22.96 -3.09 4.29
CA GLU A 47 21.52 -2.88 4.39
C GLU A 47 20.75 -4.01 3.71
N GLN A 48 20.31 -4.98 4.51
CA GLN A 48 19.50 -6.11 4.07
C GLN A 48 18.12 -6.06 4.75
N PHE A 49 17.10 -6.39 3.98
CA PHE A 49 15.73 -6.53 4.49
C PHE A 49 15.28 -7.99 4.37
N ASN A 50 14.66 -8.51 5.43
CA ASN A 50 14.07 -9.84 5.44
C ASN A 50 12.57 -9.74 5.71
N TYR A 51 11.79 -10.68 5.18
CA TYR A 51 10.36 -10.75 5.49
C TYR A 51 10.14 -11.10 6.96
N ARG A 52 9.10 -10.50 7.55
CA ARG A 52 8.64 -10.87 8.88
C ARG A 52 8.00 -12.26 8.84
N SER A 53 8.27 -13.05 9.86
CA SER A 53 7.77 -14.42 10.01
C SER A 53 6.36 -14.42 10.58
N PHE A 54 5.42 -14.96 9.82
CA PHE A 54 4.04 -15.15 10.28
C PHE A 54 3.97 -16.30 11.30
N PRO A 55 3.16 -16.19 12.38
CA PRO A 55 2.38 -15.02 12.80
C PRO A 55 3.10 -14.11 13.81
N ASN A 56 4.20 -14.59 14.40
CA ASN A 56 4.76 -14.03 15.63
C ASN A 56 5.45 -12.67 15.46
N GLU A 57 6.01 -12.38 14.29
CA GLU A 57 6.75 -11.13 14.06
C GLU A 57 5.85 -9.98 13.59
N PHE A 58 4.57 -10.25 13.31
CA PHE A 58 3.60 -9.23 12.90
C PHE A 58 2.90 -8.60 14.11
N MET A 59 2.48 -7.35 13.94
CA MET A 59 1.81 -6.58 14.98
C MET A 59 0.29 -6.64 14.77
N TRP A 60 -0.43 -7.08 15.79
CA TRP A 60 -1.88 -7.31 15.73
C TRP A 60 -2.70 -6.27 16.51
N GLU A 61 -2.03 -5.42 17.29
CA GLU A 61 -2.66 -4.45 18.20
C GLU A 61 -2.74 -3.06 17.56
N LEU A 62 -3.84 -2.36 17.76
CA LEU A 62 -4.09 -1.06 17.11
C LEU A 62 -3.24 0.08 17.67
N ASN A 63 -3.02 0.10 18.98
CA ASN A 63 -2.23 1.10 19.69
C ASN A 63 -1.86 0.55 21.08
N PRO A 64 -0.58 0.25 21.36
CA PRO A 64 -0.16 -0.18 22.70
C PRO A 64 -0.15 0.95 23.73
N SER A 65 -0.42 2.20 23.34
CA SER A 65 -0.43 3.39 24.21
C SER A 65 -1.54 3.40 25.28
N ASN A 66 -2.49 2.46 25.26
CA ASN A 66 -3.42 2.21 26.37
C ASN A 66 -2.91 1.15 27.35
N LYS A 67 -1.63 0.76 27.29
CA LYS A 67 -0.99 0.04 28.40
C LYS A 67 -0.61 1.08 29.45
N ASN A 68 -1.23 0.94 30.63
CA ASN A 68 -0.95 1.75 31.81
C ASN A 68 0.56 1.97 31.98
N GLU A 69 0.96 3.21 32.25
CA GLU A 69 2.34 3.68 32.41
C GLU A 69 3.15 3.00 33.54
N ASP A 70 2.61 1.95 34.17
CA ASP A 70 3.15 1.35 35.40
C ASP A 70 4.12 0.17 35.16
N ASP A 71 4.25 -0.35 33.94
CA ASP A 71 5.23 -1.40 33.65
C ASP A 71 6.55 -0.81 33.11
N ASN A 72 7.45 -0.50 34.05
CA ASN A 72 8.87 -0.18 33.85
C ASN A 72 9.66 -1.41 33.34
N SER A 73 9.21 -2.01 32.25
CA SER A 73 9.94 -3.05 31.52
C SER A 73 10.64 -2.41 30.34
N ASN A 74 11.97 -2.22 30.45
CA ASN A 74 12.88 -1.80 29.38
C ASN A 74 12.93 -2.84 28.24
N ASN A 75 11.80 -3.08 27.55
CA ASN A 75 11.75 -3.90 26.34
C ASN A 75 11.75 -2.95 25.14
N GLU A 76 12.87 -2.95 24.44
CA GLU A 76 13.33 -2.07 23.37
C GLU A 76 12.57 -2.22 22.03
N SER A 77 11.28 -2.60 22.06
CA SER A 77 10.46 -2.70 20.85
C SER A 77 8.99 -2.41 21.14
N ASN A 78 8.72 -1.16 21.52
CA ASN A 78 7.39 -0.58 21.40
C ASN A 78 7.10 -0.32 19.90
N GLU A 79 7.09 -1.38 19.09
CA GLU A 79 6.79 -1.32 17.66
C GLU A 79 5.28 -1.10 17.50
N VAL A 80 4.90 0.14 17.20
CA VAL A 80 3.54 0.48 16.79
C VAL A 80 3.34 0.00 15.35
N PRO A 81 2.25 -0.72 15.02
CA PRO A 81 2.01 -1.14 13.65
C PRO A 81 1.89 0.08 12.73
N PRO A 82 2.63 0.10 11.61
CA PRO A 82 2.54 1.20 10.66
C PRO A 82 1.20 1.20 9.91
N GLU A 83 0.88 2.33 9.30
CA GLU A 83 -0.30 2.45 8.43
C GLU A 83 -0.28 1.38 7.32
N GLY A 84 -1.44 0.75 7.10
CA GLY A 84 -1.59 -0.31 6.12
C GLY A 84 -0.91 -1.64 6.50
N HIS A 85 -0.44 -1.82 7.74
CA HIS A 85 0.16 -3.09 8.18
C HIS A 85 -0.80 -4.27 7.98
N LEU A 86 -2.08 -4.07 8.28
CA LEU A 86 -3.15 -5.05 8.07
C LEU A 86 -4.14 -4.53 7.00
N PRO A 87 -4.86 -5.43 6.31
CA PRO A 87 -4.78 -6.90 6.36
C PRO A 87 -3.55 -7.48 5.63
N LEU A 88 -3.05 -8.64 6.10
CA LEU A 88 -1.92 -9.32 5.47
C LEU A 88 -2.32 -10.02 4.17
N THR A 89 -1.48 -9.92 3.16
CA THR A 89 -1.57 -10.72 1.93
C THR A 89 -0.28 -11.49 1.72
N ASN A 90 -0.36 -12.80 1.59
CA ASN A 90 0.83 -13.63 1.41
C ASN A 90 1.55 -13.30 0.09
N ALA A 91 2.79 -12.81 0.19
CA ALA A 91 3.64 -12.45 -0.94
C ALA A 91 4.71 -13.52 -1.29
N LEU A 92 4.74 -14.66 -0.59
CA LEU A 92 5.72 -15.74 -0.86
C LEU A 92 5.58 -16.34 -2.27
N ARG A 93 4.41 -16.16 -2.90
CA ARG A 93 4.12 -16.60 -4.28
C ARG A 93 4.10 -15.43 -5.27
N GLY A 94 4.72 -14.32 -4.92
CA GLY A 94 4.74 -13.10 -5.72
C GLY A 94 3.61 -12.12 -5.37
N THR A 95 3.59 -10.99 -6.08
CA THR A 95 2.74 -9.83 -5.78
C THR A 95 1.54 -9.68 -6.71
N GLN A 96 1.31 -10.63 -7.62
CA GLN A 96 0.23 -10.56 -8.59
C GLN A 96 -1.15 -10.42 -7.92
N LEU A 97 -1.40 -11.17 -6.85
CA LEU A 97 -2.64 -11.06 -6.08
C LEU A 97 -2.84 -9.64 -5.54
N LEU A 98 -1.79 -9.07 -4.93
CA LEU A 98 -1.83 -7.75 -4.34
C LEU A 98 -2.03 -6.66 -5.41
N THR A 99 -1.38 -6.80 -6.57
CA THR A 99 -1.62 -5.95 -7.74
C THR A 99 -3.10 -5.99 -8.15
N MET A 100 -3.69 -7.18 -8.26
CA MET A 100 -5.10 -7.32 -8.68
C MET A 100 -6.06 -6.70 -7.67
N ILE A 101 -5.78 -6.85 -6.37
CA ILE A 101 -6.56 -6.21 -5.31
C ILE A 101 -6.47 -4.68 -5.46
N PHE A 102 -5.27 -4.11 -5.58
CA PHE A 102 -5.09 -2.65 -5.64
C PHE A 102 -5.63 -2.02 -6.93
N THR A 103 -5.65 -2.76 -8.04
CA THR A 103 -6.25 -2.29 -9.30
C THR A 103 -7.73 -2.63 -9.43
N HIS A 104 -8.34 -3.23 -8.41
CA HIS A 104 -9.74 -3.60 -8.46
C HIS A 104 -10.63 -2.33 -8.40
N PRO A 105 -11.66 -2.22 -9.26
CA PRO A 105 -12.48 -1.01 -9.35
C PRO A 105 -13.22 -0.66 -8.06
N ALA A 106 -13.42 -1.61 -7.15
CA ALA A 106 -14.00 -1.35 -5.83
C ALA A 106 -13.16 -0.38 -4.96
N PHE A 107 -11.89 -0.14 -5.32
CA PHE A 107 -11.01 0.79 -4.60
C PHE A 107 -10.69 2.06 -5.40
N ASP A 108 -11.34 2.30 -6.54
CA ASP A 108 -11.13 3.51 -7.37
C ASP A 108 -11.94 4.73 -6.88
N GLU A 109 -12.67 4.59 -5.77
CA GLU A 109 -13.48 5.66 -5.19
C GLU A 109 -12.58 6.63 -4.39
N GLY A 110 -12.18 7.76 -5.01
CA GLY A 110 -11.72 8.96 -4.30
C GLY A 110 -10.25 9.36 -4.41
N ASP A 111 -9.42 8.65 -5.19
CA ASP A 111 -8.00 9.01 -5.41
C ASP A 111 -7.78 10.33 -6.19
N ASP A 112 -8.88 10.95 -6.59
CA ASP A 112 -8.95 12.02 -7.56
C ASP A 112 -8.90 13.42 -6.91
N GLU A 113 -9.27 13.61 -5.64
CA GLU A 113 -9.27 14.96 -5.02
C GLU A 113 -7.98 15.28 -4.26
N GLU A 114 -7.30 14.28 -3.67
CA GLU A 114 -6.12 14.51 -2.82
C GLU A 114 -4.82 14.56 -3.62
N ASN A 115 -4.73 13.83 -4.73
CA ASN A 115 -3.60 13.94 -5.67
C ASN A 115 -3.70 15.19 -6.54
N ARG A 116 -4.91 15.60 -6.98
CA ARG A 116 -5.09 16.87 -7.72
C ARG A 116 -4.63 18.08 -6.92
N LYS A 117 -4.88 18.13 -5.61
CA LYS A 117 -4.42 19.22 -4.74
C LYS A 117 -2.90 19.30 -4.58
N LYS A 118 -2.18 18.18 -4.73
CA LYS A 118 -0.70 18.18 -4.69
C LYS A 118 -0.09 18.54 -6.04
N GLU A 119 -0.77 18.24 -7.14
CA GLU A 119 -0.35 18.66 -8.48
C GLU A 119 -0.58 20.16 -8.69
N GLU A 120 -1.62 20.77 -8.09
CA GLU A 120 -1.90 22.21 -8.20
C GLU A 120 -0.89 23.12 -7.49
N ASP A 121 -0.19 22.65 -6.46
CA ASP A 121 0.84 23.43 -5.76
C ASP A 121 2.20 23.43 -6.50
N ASP A 122 2.44 22.47 -7.41
CA ASP A 122 3.69 22.34 -8.18
C ASP A 122 3.60 22.98 -9.60
N ASP A 123 2.39 23.26 -10.10
CA ASP A 123 2.17 23.66 -11.50
C ASP A 123 2.11 25.19 -11.74
N ASN A 124 2.69 25.99 -10.85
CA ASN A 124 2.83 27.44 -11.05
C ASN A 124 4.04 27.84 -11.92
N ASN A 125 4.61 26.91 -12.70
CA ASN A 125 5.61 27.25 -13.71
C ASN A 125 5.50 26.39 -14.98
N GLN A 126 4.96 27.02 -16.03
CA GLN A 126 5.07 26.73 -17.47
C GLN A 126 3.88 26.07 -18.21
N VAL A 127 3.05 26.96 -18.78
CA VAL A 127 2.59 27.02 -20.18
C VAL A 127 2.14 25.71 -20.88
N ALA A 128 0.82 25.54 -20.91
CA ALA A 128 -0.07 25.01 -21.97
C ALA A 128 0.53 24.32 -23.22
N VAL A 129 0.13 23.05 -23.48
CA VAL A 129 -0.35 22.54 -24.80
C VAL A 129 -1.28 21.31 -24.59
N ASN A 130 -2.41 21.30 -25.31
CA ASN A 130 -3.48 20.28 -25.32
C ASN A 130 -3.02 18.86 -25.75
N GLU A 131 -3.19 17.84 -24.88
CA GLU A 131 -2.90 16.42 -25.19
C GLU A 131 -3.89 15.41 -24.55
N VAL A 132 -5.12 15.82 -24.25
CA VAL A 132 -6.06 14.99 -23.47
C VAL A 132 -6.84 13.98 -24.33
N ASP A 133 -7.12 14.28 -25.60
CA ASP A 133 -8.01 13.44 -26.42
C ASP A 133 -7.35 12.20 -27.06
N LYS A 134 -6.01 12.14 -27.11
CA LYS A 134 -5.29 10.99 -27.71
C LYS A 134 -5.03 9.83 -26.74
N LYS A 135 -5.05 10.08 -25.43
CA LYS A 135 -4.72 9.07 -24.40
C LYS A 135 -5.88 8.12 -24.11
N LYS A 136 -7.13 8.61 -24.22
CA LYS A 136 -8.35 7.81 -23.97
C LYS A 136 -8.52 6.63 -24.94
N SER A 137 -8.21 6.84 -26.23
CA SER A 137 -8.33 5.79 -27.26
C SER A 137 -7.24 4.73 -27.19
N ARG A 138 -6.02 5.09 -26.74
CA ARG A 138 -4.91 4.15 -26.55
C ARG A 138 -5.13 3.21 -25.35
N LEU A 139 -5.71 3.71 -24.27
CA LEU A 139 -6.01 2.93 -23.07
C LEU A 139 -7.14 1.91 -23.31
N ALA A 140 -8.16 2.28 -24.08
CA ALA A 140 -9.24 1.35 -24.48
C ALA A 140 -8.68 0.15 -25.27
N ASN A 141 -7.80 0.41 -26.24
CA ASN A 141 -7.15 -0.64 -27.05
C ASN A 141 -6.11 -1.50 -26.29
N LEU A 142 -5.73 -1.13 -25.06
CA LEU A 142 -4.82 -1.91 -24.23
C LEU A 142 -5.58 -2.87 -23.30
N ARG A 143 -6.76 -2.47 -22.78
CA ARG A 143 -7.63 -3.36 -21.99
C ARG A 143 -8.05 -4.59 -22.81
N ASP A 144 -8.48 -4.43 -24.05
CA ASP A 144 -8.95 -5.54 -24.88
C ASP A 144 -7.85 -6.56 -25.26
N ARG A 145 -6.58 -6.19 -25.13
CA ARG A 145 -5.43 -7.08 -25.36
C ARG A 145 -4.93 -7.80 -24.11
N LEU A 146 -5.14 -7.21 -22.93
CA LEU A 146 -4.66 -7.77 -21.65
C LEU A 146 -5.67 -8.73 -21.00
N PHE A 147 -6.95 -8.68 -21.39
CA PHE A 147 -8.03 -9.50 -20.82
C PHE A 147 -8.49 -10.67 -21.69
N LYS A 148 -7.70 -11.12 -22.66
CA LYS A 148 -7.98 -12.38 -23.38
C LYS A 148 -7.18 -13.52 -22.74
N PRO A 149 -7.77 -14.36 -21.88
CA PRO A 149 -7.11 -15.55 -21.40
C PRO A 149 -7.02 -16.56 -22.55
N ASN A 150 -5.82 -16.81 -23.04
CA ASN A 150 -5.57 -17.86 -24.02
C ASN A 150 -5.59 -19.21 -23.31
N TYR A 151 -6.76 -19.85 -23.28
CA TYR A 151 -6.92 -21.25 -22.93
C TYR A 151 -6.76 -22.10 -24.20
N SER A 152 -5.51 -22.43 -24.55
CA SER A 152 -5.22 -23.57 -25.41
C SER A 152 -4.51 -24.61 -24.56
N PHE A 153 -5.09 -25.80 -24.48
CA PHE A 153 -4.41 -27.01 -24.02
C PHE A 153 -3.52 -27.57 -25.14
#